data_AF-A0A0C7NZ15-F1
#
_entry.id   AF-A0A0C7NZ15-F1
#
_cell.length_a   1.000
_cell.length_b   1.000
_cell.length_c   1.000
_cell.angle_alpha   90.00
_cell.angle_beta   90.00
_cell.angle_gamma   90.00
#
_symmetry.space_group_name_H-M   'P 1'
#
loop_
_entity.id
_entity.type
_entity.pdbx_description
1 polymer ?
#
loop_
_entity_poly.entity_id
_entity_poly.type
_entity_poly.pdbx_seq_one_letter_code
_entity_poly.pdbx_strand_id
1 'polypeptide(L)'
;MKENKIEEILEQKLKETEKEEFGSWKNLLIIIIAMGLIYAVALLLWNMYSGYLENRHYYPYIKLKDTGYEKISKYPYNAKDTNIIINKTDYSNIYSVKTPFGAFSVQTFDNRFFFFENSETAVISYPSYDFRGLEYSVINKNGDFFRFVIVPSEEVIPDIFDFVENLSEIKILDSSELIKYEFLSENDEAYIVKTKYEELDLPKNLIESVGESEKFVYLVSKKYGLFNKIYYIEKDTSKLRELIIISETSFPIRTIE
;
A
#
# COMPACT_ATOMS: atom_id res chain seq x y z
N MET A 1 34.87 -73.54 19.10
CA MET A 1 34.94 -72.34 19.98
C MET A 1 35.23 -71.03 19.25
N LYS A 2 35.81 -71.02 18.04
CA LYS A 2 35.99 -69.79 17.23
C LYS A 2 34.76 -69.42 16.37
N GLU A 3 33.98 -70.39 15.92
CA GLU A 3 32.80 -70.17 15.06
C GLU A 3 31.65 -69.45 15.81
N ASN A 4 31.31 -69.87 17.03
CA ASN A 4 30.23 -69.22 17.81
C ASN A 4 30.49 -67.73 18.11
N LYS A 5 31.76 -67.30 18.18
CA LYS A 5 32.10 -65.87 18.39
C LYS A 5 31.89 -65.02 17.14
N ILE A 6 31.98 -65.62 15.95
CA ILE A 6 31.77 -64.90 14.68
C ILE A 6 30.27 -64.71 14.44
N GLU A 7 29.47 -65.73 14.76
CA GLU A 7 28.00 -65.63 14.69
C GLU A 7 27.44 -64.59 15.67
N GLU A 8 27.91 -64.55 16.92
CA GLU A 8 27.48 -63.53 17.89
C GLU A 8 27.79 -62.09 17.44
N ILE A 9 28.95 -61.86 16.81
CA ILE A 9 29.35 -60.53 16.31
C ILE A 9 28.49 -60.11 15.10
N LEU A 10 28.17 -61.05 14.22
CA LEU A 10 27.28 -60.81 13.07
C LEU A 10 25.86 -60.49 13.52
N GLU A 11 25.34 -61.21 14.50
CA GLU A 11 24.00 -61.01 15.03
C GLU A 11 23.86 -59.68 15.79
N GLN A 12 24.91 -59.26 16.52
CA GLN A 12 24.96 -57.93 17.13
C GLN A 12 25.02 -56.81 16.09
N LYS A 13 25.86 -56.95 15.05
CA LYS A 13 25.93 -55.96 13.97
C LYS A 13 24.62 -55.84 13.18
N LEU A 14 23.93 -56.95 12.93
CA LEU A 14 22.60 -56.95 12.30
C LEU A 14 21.58 -56.22 13.17
N LYS A 15 21.55 -56.49 14.48
CA LYS A 15 20.66 -55.79 15.43
C LYS A 15 20.98 -54.30 15.60
N GLU A 16 22.25 -53.89 15.48
CA GLU A 16 22.65 -52.48 15.48
C GLU A 16 22.22 -51.78 14.18
N THR A 17 22.43 -52.41 13.03
CA THR A 17 22.04 -51.88 11.72
C THR A 17 20.51 -51.74 11.60
N GLU A 18 19.76 -52.73 12.07
CA GLU A 18 18.28 -52.68 12.12
C GLU A 18 17.77 -51.57 13.04
N LYS A 19 18.44 -51.30 14.18
CA LYS A 19 18.08 -50.19 15.09
C LYS A 19 18.40 -48.83 14.49
N GLU A 20 19.52 -48.67 13.80
CA GLU A 20 19.89 -47.44 13.10
C GLU A 20 18.94 -47.13 11.93
N GLU A 21 18.59 -48.14 11.12
CA GLU A 21 17.58 -48.00 10.08
C GLU A 21 16.22 -47.63 10.68
N PHE A 22 15.74 -48.33 11.72
CA PHE A 22 14.47 -47.98 12.37
C PHE A 22 14.47 -46.58 12.98
N GLY A 23 15.60 -46.11 13.51
CA GLY A 23 15.76 -44.74 14.01
C GLY A 23 15.69 -43.70 12.89
N SER A 24 16.32 -43.99 11.76
CA SER A 24 16.31 -43.15 10.56
C SER A 24 14.92 -43.02 9.93
N TRP A 25 14.19 -44.13 9.80
CA TRP A 25 12.81 -44.14 9.28
C TRP A 25 11.82 -43.40 10.21
N LYS A 26 11.98 -43.52 11.53
CA LYS A 26 11.18 -42.76 12.50
C LYS A 26 11.44 -41.26 12.37
N ASN A 27 12.70 -40.85 12.23
CA ASN A 27 13.04 -39.43 12.06
C ASN A 27 12.50 -38.87 10.74
N LEU A 28 12.60 -39.64 9.65
CA LEU A 28 12.03 -39.26 8.35
C LEU A 28 10.50 -39.11 8.44
N LEU A 29 9.82 -40.03 9.12
CA LEU A 29 8.38 -39.95 9.35
C LEU A 29 7.99 -38.70 10.14
N ILE A 30 8.75 -38.36 11.19
CA ILE A 30 8.54 -37.15 12.00
C ILE A 30 8.70 -35.89 11.13
N ILE A 31 9.72 -35.84 10.27
CA ILE A 31 9.95 -34.71 9.35
C ILE A 31 8.77 -34.58 8.36
N ILE A 32 8.31 -35.67 7.77
CA ILE A 32 7.18 -35.66 6.82
C ILE A 32 5.90 -35.17 7.52
N ILE A 33 5.63 -35.65 8.74
CA ILE A 33 4.47 -35.21 9.53
C ILE A 33 4.59 -33.72 9.89
N ALA A 34 5.76 -33.26 10.32
CA ALA A 34 6.00 -31.85 10.64
C ALA A 34 5.82 -30.94 9.41
N MET A 35 6.34 -31.35 8.25
CA MET A 35 6.11 -30.64 6.99
C MET A 35 4.63 -30.60 6.63
N GLY A 36 3.91 -31.72 6.76
CA GLY A 36 2.47 -31.78 6.53
C GLY A 36 1.69 -30.83 7.46
N LEU A 37 2.09 -30.73 8.72
CA LEU A 37 1.52 -29.81 9.71
C LEU A 37 1.79 -28.34 9.35
N ILE A 38 3.03 -28.01 8.95
CA ILE A 38 3.39 -26.66 8.49
C ILE A 38 2.55 -26.29 7.26
N TYR A 39 2.43 -27.19 6.28
CA TYR A 39 1.61 -26.95 5.10
C TYR A 39 0.13 -26.79 5.46
N ALA A 40 -0.41 -27.62 6.35
CA ALA A 40 -1.80 -27.50 6.80
C ALA A 40 -2.06 -26.16 7.51
N VAL A 41 -1.16 -25.72 8.38
CA VAL A 41 -1.26 -24.41 9.06
C VAL A 41 -1.13 -23.27 8.06
N ALA A 42 -0.18 -23.33 7.13
CA ALA A 42 -0.02 -22.34 6.07
C ALA A 42 -1.27 -22.26 5.18
N LEU A 43 -1.88 -23.39 4.85
CA LEU A 43 -3.09 -23.46 4.02
C LEU A 43 -4.33 -22.98 4.78
N LEU A 44 -4.42 -23.24 6.10
CA LEU A 44 -5.43 -22.64 6.98
C LEU A 44 -5.27 -21.13 7.09
N LEU A 45 -4.06 -20.64 7.35
CA LEU A 45 -3.77 -19.21 7.41
C LEU A 45 -4.03 -18.54 6.07
N TRP A 46 -3.68 -19.20 4.96
CA TRP A 46 -4.00 -18.73 3.61
C TRP A 46 -5.50 -18.69 3.36
N ASN A 47 -6.25 -19.72 3.73
CA ASN A 47 -7.71 -19.75 3.58
C ASN A 47 -8.42 -18.74 4.48
N MET A 48 -7.91 -18.51 5.70
CA MET A 48 -8.39 -17.45 6.58
C MET A 48 -8.07 -16.08 5.99
N TYR A 49 -6.87 -15.90 5.44
CA TYR A 49 -6.44 -14.67 4.79
C TYR A 49 -7.23 -14.41 3.49
N SER A 50 -7.43 -15.42 2.64
CA SER A 50 -8.21 -15.34 1.41
C SER A 50 -9.70 -15.16 1.71
N GLY A 51 -10.24 -15.85 2.70
CA GLY A 51 -11.61 -15.66 3.17
C GLY A 51 -11.82 -14.28 3.79
N TYR A 52 -10.82 -13.75 4.50
CA TYR A 52 -10.82 -12.36 4.98
C TYR A 52 -10.75 -11.36 3.81
N LEU A 53 -10.02 -11.69 2.73
CA LEU A 53 -9.96 -10.90 1.51
C LEU A 53 -11.24 -10.96 0.66
N GLU A 54 -11.90 -12.11 0.55
CA GLU A 54 -13.16 -12.30 -0.21
C GLU A 54 -14.36 -11.67 0.52
N ASN A 55 -14.43 -11.82 1.84
CA ASN A 55 -15.56 -11.34 2.65
C ASN A 55 -15.43 -9.87 3.05
N ARG A 56 -14.23 -9.28 3.03
CA ARG A 56 -14.10 -7.82 2.84
C ARG A 56 -14.25 -7.52 1.36
N HIS A 57 -15.47 -7.65 0.89
CA HIS A 57 -15.88 -7.21 -0.43
C HIS A 57 -15.21 -5.88 -0.76
N TYR A 58 -14.76 -5.76 -2.00
CA TYR A 58 -14.36 -4.52 -2.65
C TYR A 58 -15.53 -3.49 -2.68
N TYR A 59 -15.95 -3.02 -1.51
CA TYR A 59 -16.75 -1.83 -1.28
C TYR A 59 -16.17 -0.52 -1.83
N PRO A 60 -14.85 -0.38 -2.14
CA PRO A 60 -14.37 0.85 -2.76
C PRO A 60 -15.02 1.10 -4.12
N TYR A 61 -15.33 0.02 -4.85
CA TYR A 61 -15.89 0.11 -6.20
C TYR A 61 -17.27 0.77 -6.24
N ILE A 62 -18.14 0.47 -5.28
CA ILE A 62 -19.49 1.04 -5.22
C ILE A 62 -19.40 2.51 -4.80
N LYS A 63 -18.58 2.83 -3.79
CA LYS A 63 -18.43 4.20 -3.29
C LYS A 63 -17.69 5.13 -4.25
N LEU A 64 -16.75 4.64 -5.06
CA LEU A 64 -16.13 5.41 -6.15
C LEU A 64 -17.19 5.86 -7.17
N LYS A 65 -18.14 4.98 -7.51
CA LYS A 65 -19.22 5.33 -8.45
C LYS A 65 -20.12 6.45 -7.91
N ASP A 66 -20.37 6.48 -6.61
CA ASP A 66 -21.21 7.49 -5.95
C ASP A 66 -20.54 8.87 -5.84
N THR A 67 -19.23 8.96 -6.12
CA THR A 67 -18.42 10.17 -5.98
C THR A 67 -18.00 10.80 -7.31
N GLY A 68 -18.63 10.38 -8.41
CA GLY A 68 -18.37 10.94 -9.74
C GLY A 68 -17.26 10.24 -10.53
N TYR A 69 -16.64 9.18 -10.00
CA TYR A 69 -15.77 8.34 -10.83
C TYR A 69 -16.60 7.54 -11.83
N GLU A 70 -16.22 7.65 -13.11
CA GLU A 70 -16.72 6.79 -14.17
C GLU A 70 -15.88 5.52 -14.26
N LYS A 71 -16.52 4.36 -14.23
CA LYS A 71 -15.83 3.10 -14.56
C LYS A 71 -15.52 3.05 -16.04
N ILE A 72 -14.25 2.83 -16.35
CA ILE A 72 -13.82 2.61 -17.72
C ILE A 72 -14.12 1.16 -18.12
N SER A 73 -15.04 1.01 -19.07
CA SER A 73 -15.46 -0.29 -19.61
C SER A 73 -15.09 -0.47 -21.08
N LYS A 74 -14.66 0.58 -21.76
CA LYS A 74 -14.33 0.60 -23.19
C LYS A 74 -12.97 1.26 -23.41
N TYR A 75 -12.17 0.70 -24.32
CA TYR A 75 -10.84 1.17 -24.69
C TYR A 75 -10.76 1.31 -26.21
N PRO A 76 -10.20 2.40 -26.78
CA PRO A 76 -9.67 3.59 -26.10
C PRO A 76 -10.74 4.30 -25.26
N TYR A 77 -10.38 4.69 -24.04
CA TYR A 77 -11.17 5.64 -23.26
C TYR A 77 -10.58 7.03 -23.51
N ASN A 78 -11.44 7.97 -23.92
CA ASN A 78 -11.06 9.35 -24.11
C ASN A 78 -11.83 10.18 -23.08
N ALA A 79 -11.08 10.86 -22.22
CA ALA A 79 -11.64 11.82 -21.28
C ALA A 79 -12.26 12.99 -22.04
N LYS A 80 -13.35 13.56 -21.53
CA LYS A 80 -14.11 14.59 -22.24
C LYS A 80 -13.36 15.92 -22.23
N ASP A 81 -12.75 16.24 -21.09
CA ASP A 81 -12.24 17.59 -20.83
C ASP A 81 -10.72 17.68 -20.83
N THR A 82 -10.00 16.55 -20.68
CA THR A 82 -8.56 16.57 -20.37
C THR A 82 -7.61 16.05 -21.46
N ASN A 83 -8.06 15.76 -22.69
CA ASN A 83 -7.22 15.16 -23.76
C ASN A 83 -6.45 13.90 -23.29
N ILE A 84 -6.92 13.25 -22.23
CA ILE A 84 -6.34 12.02 -21.69
C ILE A 84 -6.93 10.84 -22.44
N ILE A 85 -6.06 9.94 -22.89
CA ILE A 85 -6.43 8.72 -23.59
C ILE A 85 -5.87 7.51 -22.84
N ILE A 86 -6.75 6.58 -22.48
CA ILE A 86 -6.38 5.33 -21.81
C ILE A 86 -6.61 4.16 -22.77
N ASN A 87 -5.56 3.39 -23.05
CA ASN A 87 -5.58 2.27 -23.98
C ASN A 87 -5.12 0.98 -23.30
N LYS A 88 -5.61 -0.16 -23.81
CA LYS A 88 -5.00 -1.46 -23.52
C LYS A 88 -3.67 -1.57 -24.25
N THR A 89 -2.72 -2.24 -23.61
CA THR A 89 -1.50 -2.72 -24.28
C THR A 89 -1.69 -4.18 -24.73
N ASP A 90 -0.69 -4.73 -25.40
CA ASP A 90 -0.66 -6.16 -25.77
C ASP A 90 -0.48 -7.08 -24.55
N TYR A 91 -0.14 -6.52 -23.38
CA TYR A 91 0.06 -7.24 -22.13
C TYR A 91 -1.19 -7.17 -21.24
N SER A 92 -1.55 -8.31 -20.63
CA SER A 92 -2.69 -8.39 -19.71
C SER A 92 -2.50 -7.48 -18.50
N ASN A 93 -3.55 -6.73 -18.16
CA ASN A 93 -3.60 -5.79 -17.03
C ASN A 93 -2.57 -4.66 -17.06
N ILE A 94 -1.99 -4.39 -18.23
CA ILE A 94 -1.14 -3.21 -18.47
C ILE A 94 -1.87 -2.28 -19.44
N TYR A 95 -1.97 -1.02 -19.05
CA TYR A 95 -2.67 0.04 -19.77
C TYR A 95 -1.71 1.18 -20.05
N SER A 96 -1.80 1.79 -21.23
CA SER A 96 -1.06 3.01 -21.55
C SER A 96 -1.98 4.21 -21.36
N VAL A 97 -1.52 5.19 -20.58
CA VAL A 97 -2.17 6.48 -20.41
C VAL A 97 -1.38 7.51 -21.19
N LYS A 98 -2.03 8.21 -22.10
CA LYS A 98 -1.48 9.35 -22.83
C LYS A 98 -2.14 10.62 -22.30
N THR A 99 -1.33 11.62 -22.00
CA THR A 99 -1.74 12.94 -21.53
C THR A 99 -1.12 14.01 -22.45
N PRO A 100 -1.57 15.28 -22.38
CA PRO A 100 -0.89 16.38 -23.06
C PRO A 100 0.58 16.58 -22.67
N PHE A 101 0.98 16.06 -21.50
CA PHE A 101 2.31 16.26 -20.90
C PHE A 101 3.23 15.07 -21.09
N GLY A 102 2.74 13.94 -21.60
CA GLY A 102 3.53 12.74 -21.79
C GLY A 102 2.69 11.47 -21.81
N ALA A 103 3.34 10.32 -21.66
CA ALA A 103 2.66 9.04 -21.55
C ALA A 103 3.30 8.20 -20.45
N PHE A 104 2.48 7.41 -19.77
CA PHE A 104 2.93 6.46 -18.76
C PHE A 104 2.14 5.17 -18.85
N SER A 105 2.70 4.09 -18.32
CA SER A 105 1.99 2.82 -18.16
C SER A 105 1.42 2.68 -16.76
N VAL A 106 0.26 2.06 -16.69
CA VAL A 106 -0.38 1.59 -15.46
C VAL A 106 -0.43 0.08 -15.48
N GLN A 107 -0.05 -0.52 -14.37
CA GLN A 107 -0.17 -1.95 -14.12
C GLN A 107 -1.12 -2.17 -12.94
N THR A 108 -2.06 -3.09 -13.10
CA THR A 108 -3.06 -3.44 -12.09
C THR A 108 -3.14 -4.96 -11.98
N PHE A 109 -3.58 -5.51 -10.85
CA PHE A 109 -3.87 -6.96 -10.76
C PHE A 109 -5.30 -7.30 -11.24
N ASP A 110 -6.14 -6.29 -11.47
CA ASP A 110 -7.56 -6.42 -11.83
C ASP A 110 -7.95 -5.39 -12.89
N ASN A 111 -8.86 -5.74 -13.81
CA ASN A 111 -9.28 -4.89 -14.92
C ASN A 111 -10.24 -3.74 -14.55
N ARG A 112 -10.57 -3.57 -13.27
CA ARG A 112 -11.36 -2.45 -12.77
C ARG A 112 -10.53 -1.17 -12.78
N PHE A 113 -10.94 -0.23 -13.63
CA PHE A 113 -10.28 1.05 -13.84
C PHE A 113 -11.33 2.15 -13.73
N PHE A 114 -11.00 3.24 -13.06
CA PHE A 114 -11.90 4.35 -12.87
C PHE A 114 -11.23 5.66 -13.21
N PHE A 115 -12.06 6.60 -13.63
CA PHE A 115 -11.61 7.90 -14.05
C PHE A 115 -12.51 8.98 -13.46
N PHE A 116 -11.88 10.04 -12.98
CA PHE A 116 -12.53 11.26 -12.54
C PHE A 116 -11.79 12.44 -13.17
N GLU A 117 -12.53 13.46 -13.59
CA GLU A 117 -11.94 14.71 -14.06
C GLU A 117 -12.75 15.91 -13.57
N ASN A 118 -12.04 17.00 -13.30
CA ASN A 118 -12.59 18.34 -13.14
C ASN A 118 -11.70 19.33 -13.92
N SER A 119 -11.98 20.64 -13.81
CA SER A 119 -11.25 21.68 -14.55
C SER A 119 -9.76 21.80 -14.19
N GLU A 120 -9.35 21.26 -13.04
CA GLU A 120 -8.02 21.44 -12.46
C GLU A 120 -7.19 20.16 -12.48
N THR A 121 -7.84 19.00 -12.40
CA THR A 121 -7.20 17.70 -12.16
C THR A 121 -7.94 16.57 -12.85
N ALA A 122 -7.17 15.57 -13.27
CA ALA A 122 -7.65 14.26 -13.67
C ALA A 122 -7.07 13.20 -12.75
N VAL A 123 -7.92 12.26 -12.33
CA VAL A 123 -7.54 11.18 -11.44
C VAL A 123 -7.90 9.85 -12.08
N ILE A 124 -6.89 9.01 -12.24
CA ILE A 124 -7.02 7.64 -12.70
C ILE A 124 -6.82 6.74 -11.50
N SER A 125 -7.85 5.98 -11.12
CA SER A 125 -7.77 5.08 -9.97
C SER A 125 -7.96 3.62 -10.36
N TYR A 126 -7.14 2.76 -9.76
CA TYR A 126 -7.08 1.33 -10.08
C TYR A 126 -6.56 0.53 -8.90
N PRO A 127 -6.91 -0.77 -8.81
CA PRO A 127 -6.29 -1.66 -7.83
C PRO A 127 -4.77 -1.73 -8.05
N SER A 128 -3.99 -1.36 -7.03
CA SER A 128 -2.53 -1.31 -7.14
C SER A 128 -1.96 -2.71 -7.29
N TYR A 129 -1.03 -2.92 -8.24
CA TYR A 129 -0.32 -4.19 -8.40
C TYR A 129 0.69 -4.43 -7.27
N ASP A 130 1.40 -3.38 -6.86
CA ASP A 130 2.51 -3.47 -5.90
C ASP A 130 2.06 -3.41 -4.44
N PHE A 131 0.87 -2.84 -4.17
CA PHE A 131 0.38 -2.61 -2.83
C PHE A 131 -1.06 -3.10 -2.65
N ARG A 132 -1.42 -3.50 -1.43
CA ARG A 132 -2.80 -3.83 -1.10
C ARG A 132 -3.62 -2.55 -0.98
N GLY A 133 -4.17 -2.05 -2.08
CA GLY A 133 -4.98 -0.83 -2.06
C GLY A 133 -5.45 -0.38 -3.44
N LEU A 134 -5.99 0.83 -3.47
CA LEU A 134 -6.23 1.57 -4.70
C LEU A 134 -5.10 2.56 -4.90
N GLU A 135 -4.50 2.52 -6.08
CA GLU A 135 -3.55 3.51 -6.55
C GLU A 135 -4.29 4.57 -7.34
N TYR A 136 -3.89 5.82 -7.09
CA TYR A 136 -4.43 7.01 -7.71
C TYR A 136 -3.29 7.68 -8.43
N SER A 137 -3.35 7.70 -9.76
CA SER A 137 -2.50 8.54 -10.61
C SER A 137 -3.20 9.88 -10.80
N VAL A 138 -2.66 10.94 -10.20
CA VAL A 138 -3.19 12.30 -10.29
C VAL A 138 -2.35 13.10 -11.27
N ILE A 139 -3.04 13.78 -12.18
CA ILE A 139 -2.45 14.67 -13.18
C ILE A 139 -3.17 16.00 -13.04
N ASN A 140 -2.45 17.08 -12.75
CA ASN A 140 -3.05 18.41 -12.73
C ASN A 140 -2.95 19.11 -14.09
N LYS A 141 -3.68 20.23 -14.26
CA LYS A 141 -3.69 21.04 -15.48
C LYS A 141 -2.34 21.62 -15.87
N ASN A 142 -1.36 21.61 -14.97
CA ASN A 142 -0.03 22.15 -15.20
C ASN A 142 0.99 21.06 -15.58
N GLY A 143 0.57 19.79 -15.62
CA GLY A 143 1.43 18.66 -15.96
C GLY A 143 2.16 18.03 -14.79
N ASP A 144 1.87 18.44 -13.55
CA ASP A 144 2.39 17.73 -12.39
C ASP A 144 1.73 16.37 -12.28
N PHE A 145 2.57 15.36 -12.01
CA PHE A 145 2.16 13.97 -11.94
C PHE A 145 2.66 13.35 -10.65
N PHE A 146 1.76 12.69 -9.93
CA PHE A 146 2.12 11.89 -8.78
C PHE A 146 1.16 10.72 -8.62
N ARG A 147 1.65 9.69 -7.95
CA ARG A 147 0.86 8.53 -7.58
C ARG A 147 0.76 8.45 -6.08
N PHE A 148 -0.36 7.98 -5.58
CA PHE A 148 -0.46 7.57 -4.19
C PHE A 148 -1.34 6.34 -4.05
N VAL A 149 -1.08 5.58 -2.99
CA VAL A 149 -1.83 4.38 -2.64
C VAL A 149 -2.54 4.60 -1.34
N ILE A 150 -3.83 4.26 -1.32
CA ILE A 150 -4.65 4.21 -0.13
C ILE A 150 -5.18 2.79 0.02
N VAL A 151 -5.08 2.24 1.23
CA VAL A 151 -5.81 1.04 1.60
C VAL A 151 -7.25 1.47 1.88
N PRO A 152 -8.22 1.15 1.00
CA PRO A 152 -9.52 1.76 1.12
C PRO A 152 -10.27 1.20 2.34
N SER A 153 -10.72 2.10 3.20
CA SER A 153 -11.73 1.83 4.22
C SER A 153 -12.98 2.64 3.92
N GLU A 154 -14.13 2.20 4.44
CA GLU A 154 -15.43 2.79 4.15
C GLU A 154 -15.55 4.28 4.48
N GLU A 155 -14.70 4.77 5.39
CA GLU A 155 -14.67 6.15 5.87
C GLU A 155 -13.69 7.03 5.09
N VAL A 156 -12.81 6.48 4.26
CA VAL A 156 -11.69 7.24 3.65
C VAL A 156 -12.08 7.82 2.29
N ILE A 157 -12.97 7.17 1.54
CA ILE A 157 -13.19 7.46 0.11
C ILE A 157 -13.71 8.89 -0.16
N PRO A 158 -14.69 9.43 0.58
CA PRO A 158 -15.14 10.81 0.36
C PRO A 158 -14.01 11.83 0.55
N ASP A 159 -13.21 11.64 1.59
CA ASP A 159 -12.10 12.53 1.97
C ASP A 159 -10.95 12.52 0.95
N ILE A 160 -10.88 11.54 0.04
CA ILE A 160 -9.81 11.47 -0.99
C ILE A 160 -9.91 12.65 -1.95
N PHE A 161 -11.13 13.11 -2.28
CA PHE A 161 -11.30 14.24 -3.20
C PHE A 161 -10.90 15.55 -2.55
N ASP A 162 -11.41 15.80 -1.34
CA ASP A 162 -11.01 16.95 -0.54
C ASP A 162 -9.49 16.96 -0.40
N PHE A 163 -8.87 15.81 -0.12
CA PHE A 163 -7.43 15.67 -0.09
C PHE A 163 -6.77 16.06 -1.42
N VAL A 164 -7.17 15.46 -2.55
CA VAL A 164 -6.57 15.72 -3.88
C VAL A 164 -6.70 17.18 -4.29
N GLU A 165 -7.84 17.81 -4.06
CA GLU A 165 -8.04 19.24 -4.37
C GLU A 165 -7.12 20.13 -3.53
N ASN A 166 -6.91 19.76 -2.27
CA ASN A 166 -6.04 20.46 -1.33
C ASN A 166 -4.54 20.19 -1.54
N LEU A 167 -4.16 19.30 -2.47
CA LEU A 167 -2.75 19.06 -2.81
C LEU A 167 -2.13 20.10 -3.74
N SER A 168 -2.96 20.95 -4.34
CA SER A 168 -2.53 21.92 -5.35
C SER A 168 -1.67 23.06 -4.77
N GLU A 169 -1.95 23.47 -3.54
CA GLU A 169 -1.29 24.58 -2.84
C GLU A 169 -0.99 24.18 -1.40
N ILE A 170 0.27 23.84 -1.12
CA ILE A 170 0.73 23.48 0.22
C ILE A 170 1.74 24.53 0.69
N LYS A 171 1.45 25.18 1.81
CA LYS A 171 2.39 26.06 2.50
C LYS A 171 3.27 25.22 3.43
N ILE A 172 4.58 25.37 3.34
CA ILE A 172 5.50 24.73 4.30
C ILE A 172 5.45 25.51 5.62
N LEU A 173 5.38 24.78 6.73
CA LEU A 173 5.26 25.34 8.07
C LEU A 173 6.61 25.36 8.78
N ASP A 174 6.92 26.49 9.38
CA ASP A 174 8.00 26.60 10.35
C ASP A 174 7.56 26.06 11.73
N SER A 175 8.51 25.61 12.54
CA SER A 175 8.29 25.13 13.91
C SER A 175 7.43 26.07 14.76
N SER A 176 7.63 27.39 14.64
CA SER A 176 6.85 28.39 15.38
C SER A 176 5.38 28.45 14.97
N GLU A 177 5.06 28.07 13.73
CA GLU A 177 3.69 28.08 13.23
C GLU A 177 2.90 26.85 13.70
N LEU A 178 3.57 25.79 14.13
CA LEU A 178 2.90 24.57 14.63
C LEU A 178 2.06 24.83 15.88
N ILE A 179 2.41 25.86 16.67
CA ILE A 179 1.73 26.26 17.90
C ILE A 179 0.25 26.60 17.66
N LYS A 180 -0.14 26.96 16.43
CA LYS A 180 -1.54 27.25 16.08
C LYS A 180 -2.44 26.00 16.08
N TYR A 181 -1.86 24.81 16.11
CA TYR A 181 -2.57 23.54 16.04
C TYR A 181 -2.58 22.83 17.38
N GLU A 182 -3.73 22.80 18.07
CA GLU A 182 -3.84 22.13 19.37
C GLU A 182 -3.52 20.63 19.31
N PHE A 183 -3.73 19.99 18.15
CA PHE A 183 -3.47 18.57 17.93
C PHE A 183 -2.02 18.24 17.55
N LEU A 184 -1.18 19.24 17.29
CA LEU A 184 0.19 19.04 16.81
C LEU A 184 1.17 19.82 17.67
N SER A 185 2.11 19.10 18.28
CA SER A 185 3.22 19.69 19.01
C SER A 185 4.52 19.02 18.62
N GLU A 186 5.65 19.59 19.06
CA GLU A 186 6.96 19.00 18.84
C GLU A 186 7.82 19.06 20.09
N ASN A 187 8.70 18.07 20.23
CA ASN A 187 9.81 18.08 21.19
C ASN A 187 11.15 17.93 20.44
N ASP A 188 12.24 17.71 21.15
CA ASP A 188 13.57 17.61 20.53
C ASP A 188 13.72 16.41 19.58
N GLU A 189 12.95 15.33 19.79
CA GLU A 189 13.12 14.05 19.10
C GLU A 189 11.99 13.73 18.11
N ALA A 190 10.78 14.25 18.33
CA ALA A 190 9.56 13.85 17.64
C ALA A 190 8.54 14.99 17.45
N TYR A 191 7.71 14.82 16.43
CA TYR A 191 6.41 15.46 16.32
C TYR A 191 5.38 14.60 17.05
N ILE A 192 4.59 15.21 17.93
CA ILE A 192 3.54 14.55 18.71
C ILE A 192 2.19 14.99 18.12
N VAL A 193 1.50 14.05 17.51
CA VAL A 193 0.15 14.25 16.97
C VAL A 193 -0.84 13.68 17.98
N LYS A 194 -1.59 14.56 18.64
CA LYS A 194 -2.60 14.19 19.63
C LYS A 194 -3.99 14.58 19.14
N THR A 195 -4.68 13.60 18.58
CA THR A 195 -6.07 13.76 18.15
C THR A 195 -7.03 13.29 19.25
N LYS A 196 -8.33 13.49 19.05
CA LYS A 196 -9.36 12.90 19.92
C LYS A 196 -9.35 11.36 19.90
N TYR A 197 -8.82 10.76 18.84
CA TYR A 197 -8.93 9.32 18.55
C TYR A 197 -7.65 8.55 18.85
N GLU A 198 -6.51 9.18 18.64
CA GLU A 198 -5.19 8.56 18.68
C GLU A 198 -4.10 9.57 19.03
N GLU A 199 -3.03 9.05 19.64
CA GLU A 199 -1.79 9.77 19.92
C GLU A 199 -0.66 9.05 19.19
N LEU A 200 0.09 9.79 18.37
CA LEU A 200 1.15 9.25 17.53
C LEU A 200 2.41 10.10 17.68
N ASP A 201 3.51 9.43 18.02
CA ASP A 201 4.84 10.03 18.06
C ASP A 201 5.58 9.72 16.76
N LEU A 202 5.93 10.77 16.02
CA LEU A 202 6.62 10.70 14.74
C LEU A 202 8.05 11.24 14.90
N PRO A 203 9.08 10.37 14.85
CA PRO A 203 10.46 10.81 14.99
C PRO A 203 10.85 11.86 13.94
N LYS A 204 11.40 13.00 14.38
CA LYS A 204 11.80 14.11 13.50
C LYS A 204 12.80 13.69 12.44
N ASN A 205 13.67 12.74 12.77
CA ASN A 205 14.64 12.21 11.82
C ASN A 205 14.01 11.47 10.62
N LEU A 206 12.74 11.05 10.73
CA LEU A 206 11.96 10.43 9.67
C LEU A 206 11.07 11.41 8.91
N ILE A 207 10.84 12.62 9.42
CA ILE A 207 10.02 13.64 8.78
C ILE A 207 10.93 14.59 7.98
N GLU A 208 10.55 14.86 6.75
CA GLU A 208 11.26 15.78 5.83
C GLU A 208 10.70 17.18 5.94
N SER A 209 9.37 17.31 5.94
CA SER A 209 8.69 18.59 5.98
C SER A 209 7.32 18.48 6.63
N VAL A 210 6.87 19.58 7.24
CA VAL A 210 5.49 19.78 7.68
C VAL A 210 4.89 20.89 6.83
N GLY A 211 3.66 20.69 6.34
CA GLY A 211 2.97 21.69 5.54
C GLY A 211 1.48 21.74 5.82
N GLU A 212 0.80 22.72 5.24
CA GLU A 212 -0.65 22.88 5.34
C GLU A 212 -1.28 23.27 4.00
N SER A 213 -2.52 22.84 3.82
CA SER A 213 -3.45 23.36 2.82
C SER A 213 -4.59 24.08 3.54
N GLU A 214 -5.67 24.43 2.84
CA GLU A 214 -6.86 25.00 3.48
C GLU A 214 -7.42 24.06 4.55
N LYS A 215 -7.66 22.79 4.20
CA LYS A 215 -8.34 21.81 5.06
C LYS A 215 -7.42 20.92 5.91
N PHE A 216 -6.15 20.77 5.53
CA PHE A 216 -5.29 19.73 6.12
C PHE A 216 -3.93 20.27 6.61
N VAL A 217 -3.37 19.55 7.58
CA VAL A 217 -1.94 19.61 7.95
C VAL A 217 -1.28 18.31 7.55
N TYR A 218 -0.09 18.37 6.95
CA TYR A 218 0.66 17.25 6.41
C TYR A 218 1.99 17.11 7.13
N LEU A 219 2.33 15.90 7.57
CA LEU A 219 3.69 15.51 7.95
C LEU A 219 4.20 14.52 6.91
N VAL A 220 5.21 14.95 6.16
CA VAL A 220 5.77 14.22 5.02
C VAL A 220 7.02 13.53 5.49
N SER A 221 7.05 12.19 5.41
CA SER A 221 8.25 11.44 5.74
C SER A 221 9.35 11.69 4.71
N LYS A 222 10.60 11.52 5.12
CA LYS A 222 11.72 11.35 4.21
C LYS A 222 11.48 10.21 3.24
N LYS A 223 12.03 10.37 2.05
CA LYS A 223 11.89 9.42 0.97
C LYS A 223 12.65 8.12 1.25
N TYR A 224 11.97 6.98 1.09
CA TYR A 224 12.56 5.64 1.07
C TYR A 224 12.43 5.06 -0.34
N GLY A 225 13.48 5.20 -1.16
CA GLY A 225 13.42 4.84 -2.57
C GLY A 225 12.53 5.80 -3.37
N LEU A 226 11.39 5.32 -3.88
CA LEU A 226 10.36 6.13 -4.56
C LEU A 226 9.19 6.53 -3.66
N PHE A 227 9.25 6.15 -2.38
CA PHE A 227 8.12 6.22 -1.47
C PHE A 227 8.30 7.34 -0.44
N ASN A 228 7.28 8.18 -0.30
CA ASN A 228 7.11 9.05 0.85
C ASN A 228 5.82 8.65 1.57
N LYS A 229 5.85 8.62 2.89
CA LYS A 229 4.68 8.41 3.71
C LYS A 229 4.14 9.77 4.13
N ILE A 230 2.85 10.00 3.94
CA ILE A 230 2.20 11.25 4.35
C ILE A 230 1.17 10.94 5.41
N TYR A 231 1.38 11.57 6.56
CA TYR A 231 0.40 11.67 7.63
C TYR A 231 -0.35 12.97 7.41
N TYR A 232 -1.66 12.91 7.22
CA TYR A 232 -2.47 14.10 7.04
C TYR A 232 -3.56 14.16 8.10
N ILE A 233 -3.76 15.35 8.65
CA ILE A 233 -4.72 15.64 9.70
C ILE A 233 -5.71 16.66 9.18
N GLU A 234 -6.99 16.33 9.22
CA GLU A 234 -8.06 17.29 8.93
C GLU A 234 -8.18 18.31 10.07
N LYS A 235 -8.11 19.60 9.76
CA LYS A 235 -8.07 20.66 10.80
C LYS A 235 -9.33 20.69 11.66
N ASP A 236 -10.50 20.49 11.05
CA ASP A 236 -11.79 20.62 11.73
C ASP A 236 -12.11 19.44 12.66
N THR A 237 -11.81 18.21 12.21
CA THR A 237 -12.13 16.99 12.95
C THR A 237 -10.94 16.46 13.76
N SER A 238 -9.74 16.97 13.47
CA SER A 238 -8.46 16.43 13.94
C SER A 238 -8.30 14.94 13.60
N LYS A 239 -8.97 14.42 12.57
CA LYS A 239 -8.82 13.01 12.19
C LYS A 239 -7.49 12.80 11.48
N LEU A 240 -6.66 11.93 12.03
CA LEU A 240 -5.39 11.53 11.42
C LEU A 240 -5.63 10.41 10.41
N ARG A 241 -4.95 10.51 9.27
CA ARG A 241 -4.96 9.51 8.21
C ARG A 241 -3.56 9.40 7.60
N GLU A 242 -3.35 8.30 6.89
CA GLU A 242 -2.06 7.93 6.33
C GLU A 242 -2.20 7.52 4.87
N LEU A 243 -1.25 7.93 4.04
CA LEU A 243 -1.12 7.49 2.65
C LEU A 243 0.34 7.33 2.25
N ILE A 244 0.55 6.54 1.19
CA ILE A 244 1.87 6.34 0.58
C ILE A 244 1.87 7.07 -0.76
N ILE A 245 2.74 8.07 -0.90
CA ILE A 245 3.03 8.70 -2.20
C ILE A 245 4.16 7.95 -2.88
N ILE A 246 3.96 7.68 -4.17
CA ILE A 246 4.94 7.12 -5.09
C ILE A 246 5.25 8.20 -6.12
N SER A 247 6.45 8.75 -6.06
CA SER A 247 6.87 9.86 -6.93
C SER A 247 8.36 9.80 -7.21
N GLU A 248 8.78 10.27 -8.39
CA GLU A 248 10.19 10.54 -8.68
C GLU A 248 10.67 11.84 -7.99
N THR A 249 9.79 12.84 -7.88
CA THR A 249 10.04 14.11 -7.19
C THR A 249 9.69 14.01 -5.69
N SER A 250 10.17 14.95 -4.88
CA SER A 250 9.75 15.10 -3.49
C SER A 250 8.36 15.74 -3.41
N PHE A 251 7.63 15.48 -2.32
CA PHE A 251 6.36 16.12 -2.01
C PHE A 251 6.57 17.13 -0.87
N PRO A 252 5.85 18.28 -0.84
CA PRO A 252 4.83 18.72 -1.79
C PRO A 252 5.40 19.12 -3.15
N ILE A 253 4.62 18.89 -4.21
CA ILE A 253 5.06 19.14 -5.59
C ILE A 253 5.07 20.65 -5.90
N ARG A 254 4.22 21.41 -5.20
CA ARG A 254 4.19 22.86 -5.23
C ARG A 254 4.13 23.41 -3.81
N THR A 255 4.99 24.38 -3.56
CA THR A 255 5.00 25.15 -2.32
C THR A 255 4.58 26.58 -2.61
N ILE A 256 3.71 27.13 -1.76
CA ILE A 256 3.46 28.57 -1.70
C ILE A 256 4.24 29.16 -0.51
N GLU A 257 4.72 30.39 -0.67
CA GLU A 257 5.36 31.17 0.41
C GLU A 257 4.29 31.79 1.34
#